data_AF-A0A397VIF3-F1
#
_entry.id   AF-A0A397VIF3-F1
#
_cell.length_a   1.000
_cell.length_b   1.000
_cell.length_c   1.000
_cell.angle_alpha   90.00
_cell.angle_beta   90.00
_cell.angle_gamma   90.00
#
_symmetry.space_group_name_H-M   'P 1'
#
loop_
_entity.id
_entity.type
_entity.pdbx_description
1 polymer ?
#
loop_
_entity_poly.entity_id
_entity_poly.type
_entity_poly.pdbx_seq_one_letter_code
_entity_poly.pdbx_strand_id
1 'polypeptide(L)'
;MNVFGREFEWLLFENHGNTLFHRVICAAHILNLIVKDGLDEVELSIKKVRVSISSILSSQVLFEELKKIFKMKQHPYLVPEYNVSTRWNSTYTMIEKLRKIRDITDIIVTSNLSLKNTYQTDDDWRNLI
;
A
#
# COMPACT_ATOMS: atom_id res chain seq x y z
N MET A 1 -14.03 -15.64 -8.42
CA MET A 1 -13.88 -17.11 -8.44
C MET A 1 -12.92 -17.45 -9.58
N ASN A 2 -11.84 -18.19 -9.33
CA ASN A 2 -10.83 -18.52 -10.35
C ASN A 2 -11.37 -19.59 -11.31
N VAL A 3 -11.40 -19.31 -12.62
CA VAL A 3 -11.88 -20.25 -13.66
C VAL A 3 -11.13 -21.58 -13.58
N PHE A 4 -9.80 -21.50 -13.42
CA PHE A 4 -8.90 -22.64 -13.25
C PHE A 4 -9.26 -23.55 -12.06
N GLY A 5 -9.64 -22.97 -10.92
CA GLY A 5 -9.95 -23.73 -9.71
C GLY A 5 -11.17 -24.63 -9.89
N ARG A 6 -12.18 -24.13 -10.61
CA ARG A 6 -13.39 -24.91 -10.94
C ARG A 6 -13.13 -25.96 -11.99
N GLU A 7 -12.39 -25.63 -13.05
CA GLU A 7 -12.01 -26.63 -14.07
C GLU A 7 -11.21 -27.79 -13.46
N PHE A 8 -10.28 -27.49 -12.55
CA PHE A 8 -9.49 -28.51 -11.89
C PHE A 8 -10.31 -29.35 -10.89
N GLU A 9 -11.22 -28.72 -10.15
CA GLU A 9 -12.19 -29.43 -9.30
C GLU A 9 -13.05 -30.41 -10.10
N TRP A 10 -13.58 -29.97 -11.24
CA TRP A 10 -14.34 -30.84 -12.15
C TRP A 10 -13.50 -32.01 -12.68
N LEU A 11 -12.25 -31.77 -13.10
CA LEU A 11 -11.35 -32.82 -13.57
C LEU A 11 -11.04 -33.87 -12.50
N LEU A 12 -10.88 -33.46 -11.24
CA LEU A 12 -10.66 -34.37 -10.12
C LEU A 12 -11.89 -35.21 -9.81
N PHE A 13 -13.08 -34.60 -9.87
CA PHE A 13 -14.34 -35.31 -9.69
C PHE A 13 -14.54 -36.36 -10.79
N GLU A 14 -14.36 -35.97 -12.05
CA GLU A 14 -14.59 -36.82 -13.22
C GLU A 14 -13.59 -37.99 -13.31
N ASN A 15 -12.29 -37.74 -13.13
CA ASN A 15 -11.26 -38.75 -13.36
C ASN A 15 -10.90 -39.58 -12.12
N HIS A 16 -11.20 -39.10 -10.91
CA HIS A 16 -10.79 -39.74 -9.67
C HIS A 16 -11.95 -39.98 -8.68
N GLY A 17 -13.19 -39.67 -9.06
CA GLY A 17 -14.35 -39.79 -8.16
C GLY A 17 -14.20 -38.93 -6.90
N ASN A 18 -13.40 -37.86 -6.98
CA ASN A 18 -13.01 -37.08 -5.82
C ASN A 18 -14.18 -36.21 -5.35
N THR A 19 -14.81 -36.64 -4.26
CA THR A 19 -15.88 -35.90 -3.56
C THR A 19 -15.37 -35.15 -2.34
N LEU A 20 -14.09 -35.27 -1.99
CA LEU A 20 -13.53 -34.68 -0.77
C LEU A 20 -13.08 -33.23 -0.98
N PHE A 21 -12.66 -32.87 -2.20
CA PHE A 21 -12.12 -31.55 -2.51
C PHE A 21 -13.10 -30.73 -3.36
N HIS A 22 -14.11 -30.14 -2.72
CA HIS A 22 -15.15 -29.31 -3.35
C HIS A 22 -14.72 -27.87 -3.70
N ARG A 23 -13.47 -27.51 -3.45
CA ARG A 23 -12.96 -26.18 -3.81
C ARG A 23 -11.44 -26.20 -3.90
N VAL A 24 -10.93 -26.13 -5.12
CA VAL A 24 -9.48 -25.99 -5.34
C VAL A 24 -9.13 -24.53 -5.57
N ILE A 25 -8.39 -23.96 -4.62
CA ILE A 25 -7.83 -22.60 -4.73
C ILE A 25 -6.32 -22.70 -4.91
N CYS A 26 -5.77 -21.92 -5.85
CA CYS A 26 -4.32 -21.87 -6.01
C CYS A 26 -3.70 -21.06 -4.86
N ALA A 27 -2.42 -21.33 -4.56
CA ALA A 27 -1.68 -20.59 -3.53
C ALA A 27 -1.73 -19.07 -3.77
N ALA A 28 -1.64 -18.63 -5.03
CA ALA A 28 -1.78 -17.21 -5.38
C ALA A 28 -3.17 -16.64 -5.02
N HIS A 29 -4.24 -17.44 -5.14
CA HIS A 29 -5.58 -17.03 -4.73
C HIS A 29 -5.69 -16.94 -3.20
N ILE A 30 -5.13 -17.91 -2.47
CA ILE A 30 -5.05 -17.86 -1.00
C ILE A 30 -4.30 -16.60 -0.55
N LEU A 31 -3.12 -16.36 -1.10
CA LEU A 31 -2.32 -15.18 -0.80
C LEU A 31 -3.08 -13.89 -1.08
N ASN A 32 -3.75 -13.79 -2.23
CA ASN A 32 -4.56 -12.61 -2.56
C ASN A 32 -5.75 -12.43 -1.60
N LEU A 33 -6.36 -13.50 -1.07
CA LEU A 33 -7.42 -13.38 -0.06
C LEU A 33 -6.84 -12.87 1.26
N ILE A 34 -5.73 -13.44 1.74
CA ILE A 34 -5.07 -13.01 2.98
C ILE A 34 -4.60 -11.55 2.88
N VAL A 35 -3.98 -11.17 1.77
CA VAL A 35 -3.52 -9.80 1.55
C VAL A 35 -4.70 -8.83 1.52
N LYS A 36 -5.83 -9.19 0.89
CA LYS A 36 -7.02 -8.33 0.89
C LYS A 36 -7.59 -8.14 2.28
N ASP A 37 -7.77 -9.23 3.02
CA ASP A 37 -8.26 -9.21 4.39
C ASP A 37 -7.38 -8.31 5.27
N GLY A 38 -6.05 -8.48 5.18
CA GLY A 38 -5.11 -7.63 5.90
C GLY A 38 -5.12 -6.16 5.45
N LEU A 39 -5.35 -5.87 4.17
CA LEU A 39 -5.45 -4.50 3.66
C LEU A 39 -6.73 -3.79 4.14
N ASP A 40 -7.83 -4.55 4.31
CA ASP A 40 -9.11 -4.02 4.78
C ASP A 40 -8.99 -3.58 6.26
N GLU A 41 -8.27 -4.33 7.09
CA GLU A 41 -8.01 -3.96 8.50
C GLU A 41 -7.25 -2.64 8.66
N VAL A 42 -6.35 -2.32 7.72
CA VAL A 42 -5.49 -1.11 7.76
C VAL A 42 -5.94 -0.04 6.75
N GLU A 43 -7.14 -0.17 6.17
CA GLU A 43 -7.60 0.67 5.07
C GLU A 43 -7.57 2.16 5.44
N LEU A 44 -7.93 2.51 6.68
CA LEU A 44 -7.93 3.89 7.16
C LEU A 44 -6.53 4.50 7.16
N SER A 45 -5.53 3.77 7.65
CA SER A 45 -4.12 4.22 7.67
C SER A 45 -3.57 4.31 6.25
N ILE A 46 -3.89 3.37 5.36
CA ILE A 46 -3.54 3.43 3.93
C ILE A 46 -4.17 4.64 3.25
N LYS A 47 -5.44 4.94 3.56
CA LYS A 47 -6.15 6.10 3.01
C LYS A 47 -5.49 7.40 3.42
N LYS A 48 -5.07 7.53 4.68
CA LYS A 48 -4.29 8.68 5.14
C LYS A 48 -3.00 8.80 4.33
N VAL A 49 -2.20 7.74 4.21
CA VAL A 49 -0.95 7.71 3.40
C VAL A 49 -1.19 8.22 1.99
N ARG A 50 -2.26 7.74 1.36
CA ARG A 50 -2.63 8.17 0.01
C ARG A 50 -2.95 9.66 -0.05
N VAL A 51 -3.70 10.20 0.91
CA VAL A 51 -4.04 11.63 0.96
C VAL A 51 -2.79 12.48 1.18
N SER A 52 -1.94 12.14 2.14
CA SER A 52 -0.72 12.93 2.44
C SER A 52 0.22 12.98 1.24
N ILE A 53 0.47 11.83 0.61
CA ILE A 53 1.30 11.77 -0.60
C ILE A 53 0.66 12.56 -1.73
N SER A 54 -0.65 12.43 -1.92
CA SER A 54 -1.36 13.17 -2.96
C SER A 54 -1.26 14.67 -2.75
N SER A 55 -1.35 15.17 -1.50
CA SER A 55 -1.18 16.59 -1.18
C SER A 55 0.23 17.09 -1.46
N ILE A 56 1.26 16.30 -1.11
CA ILE A 56 2.66 16.67 -1.34
C ILE A 56 2.98 16.70 -2.83
N LEU A 57 2.55 15.69 -3.59
CA LEU A 57 2.87 15.55 -5.00
C LEU A 57 2.04 16.47 -5.90
N SER A 58 0.81 16.82 -5.53
CA SER A 58 -0.04 17.73 -6.31
C SER A 58 0.31 19.22 -6.11
N SER A 59 0.91 19.57 -4.98
CA SER A 59 1.30 20.94 -4.66
C SER A 59 2.75 21.19 -5.05
N GLN A 60 2.96 22.04 -6.07
CA GLN A 60 4.31 22.43 -6.48
C GLN A 60 5.12 23.05 -5.32
N VAL A 61 4.46 23.81 -4.44
CA VAL A 61 5.11 24.45 -3.29
C VAL A 61 5.64 23.40 -2.32
N LEU A 62 4.79 22.45 -1.91
CA LEU A 62 5.18 21.38 -0.98
C LEU A 62 6.24 20.46 -1.61
N PHE A 63 6.12 20.19 -2.90
CA PHE A 63 7.10 19.35 -3.59
C PHE A 63 8.49 19.99 -3.66
N GLU A 64 8.57 21.30 -3.90
CA GLU A 64 9.84 22.04 -3.88
C GLU A 64 10.41 22.18 -2.46
N GLU A 65 9.57 22.38 -1.44
CA GLU A 65 10.00 22.35 -0.04
C GLU A 65 10.58 20.99 0.34
N LEU A 66 9.91 19.90 -0.05
CA LEU A 66 10.40 18.54 0.17
C LEU A 66 11.82 18.38 -0.40
N LYS A 67 12.04 18.78 -1.65
CA LYS A 67 13.37 18.74 -2.30
C LYS A 67 14.42 19.55 -1.53
N LYS A 68 14.06 20.72 -0.99
CA LYS A 68 14.97 21.52 -0.15
C LYS A 68 15.35 20.76 1.11
N ILE A 69 14.39 20.11 1.78
CA ILE A 69 14.67 19.33 3.01
C ILE A 69 15.60 18.14 2.70
N PHE A 70 15.38 17.42 1.59
CA PHE A 70 16.31 16.36 1.15
C PHE A 70 17.75 16.88 1.00
N LYS A 71 17.92 18.04 0.33
CA LYS A 71 19.23 18.68 0.17
C LYS A 71 19.85 19.07 1.51
N MET A 72 19.07 19.67 2.41
CA MET A 72 19.54 20.08 3.75
C MET A 72 19.98 18.88 4.60
N LYS A 73 19.28 17.75 4.49
CA LYS A 73 19.59 16.50 5.21
C LYS A 73 20.70 15.68 4.55
N GLN A 74 21.18 16.07 3.37
CA GLN A 74 22.11 15.27 2.55
C GLN A 74 21.58 13.84 2.31
N HIS A 75 20.27 13.68 2.31
CA HIS A 75 19.63 12.40 2.12
C HIS A 75 19.47 12.13 0.61
N PRO A 76 19.74 10.91 0.12
CA PRO A 76 19.45 10.55 -1.27
C PRO A 76 18.00 10.88 -1.62
N TYR A 77 17.80 11.63 -2.70
CA TYR A 77 16.45 12.07 -3.08
C TYR A 77 15.59 10.86 -3.45
N LEU A 78 14.52 10.65 -2.69
CA LEU A 78 13.55 9.59 -2.93
C LEU A 78 12.16 10.21 -3.08
N VAL A 79 11.63 10.15 -4.30
CA VAL A 79 10.31 10.69 -4.62
C VAL A 79 9.23 9.75 -4.05
N PRO A 80 8.25 10.28 -3.29
CA PRO A 80 7.04 9.55 -2.95
C PRO A 80 6.31 9.05 -4.20
N GLU A 81 5.62 7.90 -4.12
CA GLU A 81 4.88 7.36 -5.26
C GLU A 81 3.37 7.36 -5.03
N TYR A 82 2.60 7.68 -6.07
CA TYR A 82 1.15 7.53 -6.05
C TYR A 82 0.74 6.06 -5.95
N ASN A 83 -0.39 5.81 -5.29
CA ASN A 83 -1.05 4.51 -5.36
C ASN A 83 -1.74 4.33 -6.72
N VAL A 84 -1.47 3.21 -7.41
CA VAL A 84 -2.04 2.87 -8.71
C VAL A 84 -2.80 1.55 -8.60
N SER A 85 -4.13 1.60 -8.52
CA SER A 85 -4.98 0.44 -8.22
C SER A 85 -4.81 -0.76 -9.17
N THR A 86 -4.35 -0.53 -10.40
CA THR A 86 -4.11 -1.59 -11.39
C THR A 86 -2.75 -2.29 -11.24
N ARG A 87 -1.85 -1.76 -10.40
CA ARG A 87 -0.52 -2.34 -10.15
C ARG A 87 -0.49 -2.99 -8.76
N TRP A 88 -0.38 -4.32 -8.73
CA TRP A 88 -0.44 -5.12 -7.50
C TRP A 88 0.50 -4.68 -6.36
N ASN A 89 1.64 -4.05 -6.69
CA ASN A 89 2.65 -3.62 -5.72
C ASN A 89 2.59 -2.13 -5.35
N SER A 90 1.66 -1.34 -5.90
CA SER A 90 1.72 0.12 -5.73
C SER A 90 1.49 0.55 -4.29
N THR A 91 0.58 -0.11 -3.57
CA THR A 91 0.28 0.22 -2.17
C THR A 91 1.49 -0.04 -1.28
N TYR A 92 2.12 -1.21 -1.45
CA TYR A 92 3.37 -1.54 -0.77
C TYR A 92 4.48 -0.53 -1.09
N THR A 93 4.69 -0.23 -2.37
CA THR A 93 5.75 0.70 -2.80
C THR A 93 5.53 2.11 -2.26
N MET A 94 4.29 2.59 -2.27
CA MET A 94 3.87 3.88 -1.71
C MET A 94 4.22 3.97 -0.21
N ILE A 95 3.80 2.96 0.57
CA ILE A 95 4.03 2.92 2.02
C ILE A 95 5.52 2.81 2.31
N GLU A 96 6.24 1.89 1.66
CA GLU A 96 7.65 1.63 1.92
C GLU A 96 8.52 2.84 1.56
N LYS A 97 8.21 3.54 0.47
CA LYS A 97 8.90 4.79 0.13
C LYS A 97 8.66 5.88 1.15
N LEU A 98 7.40 6.09 1.55
CA LEU A 98 7.07 7.10 2.55
C LEU A 98 7.75 6.81 3.89
N ARG A 99 7.78 5.53 4.30
CA ARG A 99 8.46 5.06 5.49
C ARG A 99 9.96 5.38 5.47
N LYS A 100 10.63 5.18 4.33
CA LYS A 100 12.07 5.46 4.17
C LYS A 100 12.42 6.94 4.31
N ILE A 101 11.48 7.84 4.07
CA ILE A 101 11.69 9.29 4.11
C ILE A 101 10.90 9.94 5.26
N ARG A 102 10.49 9.13 6.24
CA ARG A 102 9.59 9.55 7.30
C ARG A 102 10.13 10.77 8.05
N ASP A 103 11.41 10.75 8.40
CA ASP A 103 12.11 11.86 9.06
C ASP A 103 12.08 13.17 8.25
N ILE A 104 12.14 13.08 6.93
CA ILE A 104 12.03 14.23 6.02
C ILE A 104 10.58 14.71 5.96
N THR A 105 9.62 13.79 5.88
CA THR A 105 8.20 14.13 5.82
C THR A 105 7.64 14.64 7.15
N ASP A 106 8.18 14.24 8.28
CA ASP A 106 7.81 14.78 9.59
C ASP A 106 8.18 16.28 9.67
N ILE A 107 9.30 16.68 9.06
CA ILE A 107 9.73 18.08 8.99
C ILE A 107 8.76 18.90 8.13
N ILE A 108 8.43 18.45 6.92
CA ILE A 108 7.54 19.23 6.03
C ILE A 108 6.14 19.37 6.63
N VAL A 109 5.66 18.34 7.35
CA VAL A 109 4.36 18.36 8.05
C VAL A 109 4.39 19.32 9.24
N THR A 110 5.50 19.36 9.99
CA THR A 110 5.68 20.31 11.09
C THR A 110 5.65 21.75 10.59
N SER A 111 6.22 22.02 9.42
CA SER A 111 6.22 23.34 8.79
C SER A 111 4.90 23.73 8.13
N ASN A 112 4.04 22.76 7.79
CA ASN A 112 2.81 23.00 7.03
C ASN A 112 1.57 22.44 7.76
N LEU A 113 0.83 23.32 8.46
CA LEU A 113 -0.38 22.96 9.22
C LEU A 113 -1.47 22.28 8.38
N SER A 114 -1.53 22.55 7.07
CA SER A 114 -2.48 21.92 6.14
C SER A 114 -2.27 20.41 5.99
N LEU A 115 -1.04 19.92 6.20
CA LEU A 115 -0.71 18.50 6.17
C LEU A 115 -0.98 17.81 7.52
N LYS A 116 -1.08 18.55 8.62
CA LYS A 116 -1.18 17.99 9.97
C LYS A 116 -2.41 17.11 10.17
N ASN A 117 -3.52 17.45 9.52
CA ASN A 117 -4.77 16.68 9.61
C ASN A 117 -4.81 15.46 8.67
N THR A 118 -3.91 15.40 7.68
CA THR A 118 -3.90 14.38 6.63
C THR A 118 -2.71 13.44 6.72
N TYR A 119 -1.73 13.74 7.59
CA TYR A 119 -0.53 12.95 7.82
C TYR A 119 -0.73 11.84 8.86
N GLN A 120 0.08 10.79 8.78
CA GLN A 120 0.02 9.61 9.63
C GLN A 120 0.40 9.95 11.08
N THR A 121 -0.38 9.47 12.05
CA THR A 121 0.05 9.46 13.45
C THR A 121 0.99 8.29 13.73
N ASP A 122 1.62 8.25 14.91
CA ASP A 122 2.40 7.09 15.33
C ASP A 122 1.55 5.81 15.41
N ASP A 123 0.26 5.94 15.71
CA ASP A 123 -0.68 4.82 15.70
C ASP A 123 -0.93 4.30 14.28
N ASP A 124 -1.10 5.20 13.31
CA ASP A 124 -1.21 4.81 11.90
C ASP A 124 0.05 4.08 11.42
N TRP A 125 1.24 4.48 11.88
CA TRP A 125 2.47 3.76 11.57
C TRP A 125 2.53 2.39 12.24
N ARG A 126 2.07 2.24 13.48
CA ARG A 126 2.00 0.93 14.16
C ARG A 126 1.06 -0.04 13.45
N ASN A 127 -0.05 0.45 12.90
CA ASN A 127 -0.97 -0.38 12.14
C ASN A 127 -0.38 -0.84 10.79
N LEU A 128 0.67 -0.17 10.29
CA LEU A 128 1.31 -0.49 9.02
C LEU A 128 2.57 -1.36 9.16
N ILE A 129 2.96 -1.77 10.38
CA ILE A 129 4.23 -2.46 10.68
C ILE A 129 3.98 -3.77 11.44
#